data_AF-A0A822EDG6-F1
#
_entry.id   AF-A0A822EDG6-F1
#
_cell.length_a   1.000
_cell.length_b   1.000
_cell.length_c   1.000
_cell.angle_alpha   90.00
_cell.angle_beta   90.00
_cell.angle_gamma   90.00
#
_symmetry.space_group_name_H-M   'P 1'
#
loop_
_entity.id
_entity.type
_entity.pdbx_description
1 polymer ?
#
loop_
_entity_poly.entity_id
_entity_poly.type
_entity_poly.pdbx_seq_one_letter_code
_entity_poly.pdbx_strand_id
1 'polypeptide(L)'
;MRSFSWLRLFFLSRHRNQLWRFIPLFNKRTTFLTQIQRRIPLSTLPLWLMVHLANIVEQLDTMFDKEEFQKAYEYIEKNKTNELFQSHYIQWRIARIFYKLSLITQDKKLKRKLVEEGFEQVKLALIHGNHIYSVHKWYGILLNEKSQYTSTDEQIRNAYEVLDHFEEAVRLNPQDPTSYYLLGSW
;
A
#
# COMPACT_ATOMS: atom_id res chain seq x y z
N MET A 1 -51.31 -35.01 -52.56
CA MET A 1 -52.21 -35.86 -51.74
C MET A 1 -52.61 -35.09 -50.49
N ARG A 2 -53.92 -34.82 -50.37
CA ARG A 2 -54.76 -34.43 -49.21
C ARG A 2 -54.30 -33.32 -48.25
N SER A 3 -55.11 -32.40 -47.73
CA SER A 3 -56.31 -31.63 -48.12
C SER A 3 -56.79 -30.88 -46.87
N PHE A 4 -57.45 -29.72 -47.04
CA PHE A 4 -58.39 -29.06 -46.10
C PHE A 4 -57.83 -28.53 -44.74
N SER A 5 -58.35 -27.49 -44.07
CA SER A 5 -59.11 -26.28 -44.40
C SER A 5 -59.58 -25.59 -43.11
N TRP A 6 -59.94 -24.30 -43.23
CA TRP A 6 -60.91 -23.51 -42.43
C TRP A 6 -60.68 -23.22 -40.93
N LEU A 7 -60.43 -21.94 -40.64
CA LEU A 7 -61.25 -21.01 -39.81
C LEU A 7 -61.94 -21.53 -38.53
N ARG A 8 -61.67 -20.87 -37.39
CA ARG A 8 -62.71 -20.17 -36.59
C ARG A 8 -62.14 -19.40 -35.38
N LEU A 9 -62.55 -18.14 -35.29
CA LEU A 9 -62.68 -17.33 -34.07
C LEU A 9 -63.59 -18.04 -33.05
N PHE A 10 -63.40 -17.80 -31.75
CA PHE A 10 -64.44 -17.36 -30.79
C PHE A 10 -63.89 -17.24 -29.34
N PHE A 11 -64.02 -16.03 -28.79
CA PHE A 11 -64.42 -15.67 -27.42
C PHE A 11 -63.57 -16.01 -26.17
N LEU A 12 -63.11 -14.92 -25.53
CA LEU A 12 -63.42 -14.44 -24.17
C LEU A 12 -63.50 -15.41 -22.97
N SER A 13 -63.04 -14.86 -21.84
CA SER A 13 -63.47 -15.10 -20.46
C SER A 13 -62.55 -15.96 -19.57
N ARG A 14 -61.82 -15.23 -18.71
CA ARG A 14 -61.93 -15.21 -17.23
C ARG A 14 -61.68 -16.52 -16.44
N HIS A 15 -60.96 -16.30 -15.34
CA HIS A 15 -60.79 -17.12 -14.12
C HIS A 15 -59.52 -17.99 -13.95
N ARG A 16 -58.63 -17.41 -13.13
CA ARG A 16 -58.05 -17.91 -11.86
C ARG A 16 -57.51 -19.37 -11.78
N ASN A 17 -56.25 -19.37 -11.32
CA ASN A 17 -55.55 -20.32 -10.44
C ASN A 17 -54.89 -21.52 -11.12
N GLN A 18 -53.55 -21.55 -11.08
CA GLN A 18 -52.65 -22.54 -10.42
C GLN A 18 -51.22 -22.24 -10.92
N LEU A 19 -50.39 -21.58 -10.11
CA LEU A 19 -49.31 -22.15 -9.27
C LEU A 19 -47.96 -22.37 -10.00
N TRP A 20 -46.93 -21.73 -9.41
CA TRP A 20 -45.47 -21.92 -9.56
C TRP A 20 -44.77 -21.31 -10.77
N ARG A 21 -44.12 -20.15 -10.54
CA ARG A 21 -42.71 -19.88 -10.92
C ARG A 21 -42.16 -18.62 -10.23
N PHE A 22 -41.25 -18.86 -9.29
CA PHE A 22 -40.16 -18.00 -8.80
C PHE A 22 -40.45 -16.69 -8.02
N ILE A 23 -40.08 -16.73 -6.73
CA ILE A 23 -39.69 -15.62 -5.83
C ILE A 23 -38.13 -15.60 -5.90
N PRO A 24 -37.39 -14.45 -5.88
CA PRO A 24 -37.46 -13.51 -4.78
C PRO A 24 -37.41 -12.00 -5.05
N LEU A 25 -38.11 -11.33 -4.14
CA LEU A 25 -38.02 -9.96 -3.67
C LEU A 25 -36.57 -9.44 -3.66
N PHE A 26 -36.24 -8.54 -4.59
CA PHE A 26 -35.03 -7.74 -4.49
C PHE A 26 -35.35 -6.36 -3.90
N ASN A 27 -34.84 -6.16 -2.69
CA ASN A 27 -34.99 -5.02 -1.81
C ASN A 27 -34.37 -3.75 -2.44
N LYS A 28 -35.19 -2.73 -2.69
CA LYS A 28 -34.76 -1.40 -3.16
C LYS A 28 -34.20 -0.56 -2.00
N ARG A 29 -33.01 -0.85 -1.46
CA ARG A 29 -32.27 0.09 -0.57
C ARG A 29 -30.73 -0.04 -0.64
N THR A 30 -30.18 -0.47 -1.77
CA THR A 30 -28.73 -0.55 -2.00
C THR A 30 -28.27 0.47 -3.04
N THR A 31 -28.55 1.76 -2.79
CA THR A 31 -28.01 2.89 -3.58
C THR A 31 -27.52 4.01 -2.66
N PHE A 32 -26.73 3.67 -1.64
CA PHE A 32 -26.06 4.66 -0.79
C PHE A 32 -24.54 4.48 -0.70
N LEU A 33 -23.98 3.36 -1.17
CA LEU A 33 -22.56 3.05 -0.98
C LEU A 33 -21.69 3.19 -2.25
N THR A 34 -22.25 3.65 -3.38
CA THR A 34 -21.48 3.85 -4.61
C THR A 34 -21.15 5.32 -4.92
N GLN A 35 -21.27 6.22 -3.93
CA GLN A 35 -21.05 7.66 -4.17
C GLN A 35 -20.28 8.40 -3.06
N ILE A 36 -19.32 7.76 -2.41
CA ILE A 36 -18.32 8.46 -1.59
C ILE A 36 -16.93 8.15 -2.12
N GLN A 37 -16.70 8.55 -3.37
CA GLN A 37 -15.37 8.79 -3.90
C GLN A 37 -15.23 10.29 -4.03
N ARG A 38 -14.98 10.96 -2.89
CA ARG A 38 -14.68 12.39 -2.84
C ARG A 38 -13.52 12.60 -1.88
N ARG A 39 -12.45 13.18 -2.44
CA ARG A 39 -11.24 13.65 -1.79
C ARG A 39 -11.60 14.40 -0.50
N ILE A 40 -11.34 13.79 0.65
CA ILE A 40 -11.38 14.47 1.94
C ILE A 40 -10.09 15.28 2.05
N PRO A 41 -10.14 16.61 2.25
CA PRO A 41 -8.93 17.40 2.47
C PRO A 41 -8.26 16.94 3.78
N LEU A 42 -6.92 16.86 3.82
CA LEU A 42 -6.16 16.41 5.00
C LEU A 42 -6.48 17.20 6.29
N SER A 43 -7.10 18.38 6.19
CA SER A 43 -7.54 19.21 7.30
C SER A 43 -8.74 18.67 8.08
N THR A 44 -9.34 17.54 7.68
CA THR A 44 -10.52 16.95 8.33
C THR A 44 -10.38 15.47 8.65
N LEU A 45 -9.16 14.96 8.88
CA LEU A 45 -9.05 13.63 9.49
C LEU A 45 -9.58 13.73 10.93
N PRO A 46 -10.47 12.81 11.35
CA PRO A 46 -10.93 12.78 12.73
C PRO A 46 -9.73 12.69 13.67
N LEU A 47 -9.76 13.47 14.76
CA LEU A 47 -8.66 13.54 15.72
C LEU A 47 -8.21 12.14 16.20
N TRP A 48 -9.17 11.22 16.38
CA TRP A 48 -8.88 9.84 16.79
C TRP A 48 -8.00 9.08 15.79
N LEU A 49 -8.16 9.34 14.49
CA LEU A 49 -7.36 8.68 13.44
C LEU A 49 -5.92 9.22 13.44
N MET A 50 -5.75 10.52 13.67
CA MET A 50 -4.43 11.13 13.81
C MET A 50 -3.71 10.64 15.07
N VAL A 51 -4.42 10.54 16.19
CA VAL A 51 -3.88 9.95 17.43
C VAL A 51 -3.50 8.49 17.20
N HIS A 52 -4.34 7.71 16.50
CA HIS A 52 -4.03 6.31 16.22
C HIS A 52 -2.80 6.15 15.30
N LEU A 53 -2.69 6.98 14.26
CA LEU A 53 -1.51 7.03 13.40
C LEU A 53 -0.24 7.38 14.20
N ALA A 54 -0.31 8.41 15.04
CA ALA A 54 0.80 8.84 15.88
C ALA A 54 1.26 7.71 16.83
N ASN A 55 0.32 6.99 17.45
CA ASN A 55 0.63 5.86 18.31
C ASN A 55 1.32 4.71 17.56
N ILE A 56 0.89 4.40 16.33
CA ILE A 56 1.55 3.36 15.51
C ILE A 56 2.97 3.80 15.16
N VAL A 57 3.14 5.07 14.76
CA VAL A 57 4.44 5.67 14.45
C VAL A 57 5.38 5.58 15.66
N GLU A 58 4.94 6.01 16.82
CA GLU A 58 5.72 5.97 18.06
C GLU A 58 6.09 4.54 18.46
N GLN A 59 5.17 3.58 18.30
CA GLN A 59 5.46 2.16 18.56
C GLN A 59 6.54 1.62 17.62
N LEU A 60 6.46 1.91 16.32
CA LEU A 60 7.47 1.47 15.34
C LEU A 60 8.83 2.16 15.55
N ASP A 61 8.83 3.44 15.93
CA ASP A 61 10.05 4.18 16.31
C ASP A 61 10.67 3.57 17.58
N THR A 62 9.87 3.34 18.63
CA THR A 62 10.34 2.72 19.87
C THR A 62 10.92 1.32 19.66
N MET A 63 10.27 0.47 18.86
CA MET A 63 10.79 -0.86 18.55
C MET A 63 12.08 -0.80 17.74
N PHE A 64 12.21 0.18 16.84
CA PHE A 64 13.42 0.39 16.06
C PHE A 64 14.59 0.85 16.94
N ASP A 65 14.35 1.82 17.83
CA ASP A 65 15.37 2.36 18.73
C ASP A 65 15.87 1.33 19.76
N LYS A 66 15.01 0.37 20.13
CA LYS A 66 15.37 -0.78 20.98
C LYS A 66 15.97 -1.96 20.21
N GLU A 67 16.15 -1.83 18.90
CA GLU A 67 16.60 -2.89 18.00
C GLU A 67 15.72 -4.17 18.02
N GLU A 68 14.45 -4.02 18.42
CA GLU A 68 13.44 -5.10 18.47
C GLU A 68 12.86 -5.39 17.07
N PHE A 69 13.71 -5.53 16.04
CA PHE A 69 13.27 -5.56 14.64
C PHE A 69 12.34 -6.73 14.31
N GLN A 70 12.58 -7.91 14.89
CA GLN A 70 11.75 -9.10 14.70
C GLN A 70 10.33 -8.87 15.24
N LYS A 71 10.22 -8.28 16.43
CA LYS A 71 8.94 -7.92 17.04
C LYS A 71 8.21 -6.85 16.24
N ALA A 72 8.95 -5.88 15.70
CA ALA A 72 8.40 -4.86 14.82
C ALA A 72 7.82 -5.46 13.53
N TYR A 73 8.51 -6.44 12.93
CA TYR A 73 8.00 -7.18 11.77
C TYR A 73 6.73 -7.97 12.09
N GLU A 74 6.69 -8.68 13.21
CA GLU A 74 5.49 -9.39 13.65
C GLU A 74 4.30 -8.44 13.88
N TYR A 75 4.57 -7.27 14.46
CA TYR A 75 3.58 -6.23 14.63
C TYR A 75 3.06 -5.69 13.29
N ILE A 76 3.93 -5.48 12.30
CA ILE A 76 3.56 -5.04 10.95
C ILE A 76 2.70 -6.12 10.28
N GLU A 77 3.13 -7.38 10.29
CA GLU A 77 2.40 -8.49 9.66
C GLU A 77 1.01 -8.69 10.27
N LYS A 78 0.89 -8.55 11.59
CA LYS A 78 -0.39 -8.64 12.30
C LYS A 78 -1.38 -7.54 11.89
N ASN A 79 -0.88 -6.38 11.48
CA ASN A 79 -1.69 -5.20 11.19
C ASN A 79 -1.72 -4.81 9.71
N LYS A 80 -1.24 -5.65 8.79
CA LYS A 80 -1.15 -5.32 7.35
C LYS A 80 -2.49 -5.00 6.67
N THR A 81 -3.61 -5.44 7.24
CA THR A 81 -4.96 -5.13 6.75
C THR A 81 -5.48 -3.77 7.22
N ASN A 82 -4.80 -3.12 8.17
CA ASN A 82 -5.14 -1.80 8.65
C ASN A 82 -4.70 -0.74 7.61
N GLU A 83 -5.64 0.03 7.10
CA GLU A 83 -5.40 1.06 6.08
C GLU A 83 -4.37 2.11 6.50
N LEU A 84 -4.21 2.36 7.81
CA LEU A 84 -3.18 3.28 8.30
C LEU A 84 -1.77 2.85 7.93
N PHE A 85 -1.50 1.56 7.79
CA PHE A 85 -0.17 1.06 7.40
C PHE A 85 0.18 1.42 5.95
N GLN A 86 -0.79 1.89 5.15
CA GLN A 86 -0.55 2.46 3.82
C GLN A 86 -0.19 3.95 3.85
N SER A 87 -0.16 4.57 5.04
CA SER A 87 0.29 5.95 5.21
C SER A 87 1.78 6.07 4.91
N HIS A 88 2.18 7.08 4.14
CA HIS A 88 3.58 7.35 3.87
C HIS A 88 4.40 7.58 5.15
N TYR A 89 3.78 8.02 6.25
CA TYR A 89 4.43 8.13 7.56
C TYR A 89 4.82 6.77 8.16
N ILE A 90 4.09 5.70 7.83
CA ILE A 90 4.38 4.34 8.33
C ILE A 90 5.23 3.57 7.31
N GLN A 91 4.98 3.72 6.02
CA GLN A 91 5.63 2.91 4.98
C GLN A 91 7.16 3.01 4.99
N TRP A 92 7.75 4.20 5.13
CA TRP A 92 9.22 4.30 5.23
C TRP A 92 9.76 3.69 6.54
N ARG A 93 8.96 3.66 7.61
CA ARG A 93 9.32 2.98 8.87
C ARG A 93 9.29 1.46 8.72
N ILE A 94 8.32 0.92 7.98
CA ILE A 94 8.30 -0.50 7.59
C ILE A 94 9.58 -0.81 6.80
N ALA A 95 9.88 0.02 5.80
CA ALA A 95 11.03 -0.18 4.92
C ALA A 95 12.37 -0.23 5.69
N ARG A 96 12.59 0.69 6.64
CA ARG A 96 13.83 0.65 7.46
C ARG A 96 13.91 -0.58 8.36
N ILE A 97 12.79 -1.07 8.88
CA ILE A 97 12.74 -2.28 9.72
C ILE A 97 13.10 -3.48 8.86
N PHE A 98 12.55 -3.57 7.65
CA PHE A 98 12.85 -4.63 6.70
C PHE A 98 14.32 -4.61 6.28
N TYR A 99 14.86 -3.41 6.01
CA TYR A 99 16.29 -3.24 5.77
C TYR A 99 17.14 -3.75 6.93
N LYS A 100 16.84 -3.35 8.18
CA LYS A 100 17.58 -3.84 9.36
C LYS A 100 17.49 -5.36 9.53
N LEU A 101 16.32 -5.94 9.31
CA LEU A 101 16.15 -7.41 9.29
C LEU A 101 16.98 -8.08 8.21
N SER A 102 17.08 -7.47 7.03
CA SER A 102 17.89 -7.97 5.92
C SER A 102 19.39 -7.99 6.23
N LEU A 103 19.86 -7.11 7.13
CA LEU A 103 21.26 -7.07 7.56
C LEU A 103 21.60 -8.15 8.59
N ILE A 104 20.64 -8.53 9.44
CA ILE A 104 20.87 -9.51 10.51
C ILE A 104 20.57 -10.96 10.09
N THR A 105 19.76 -11.15 9.05
CA THR A 105 19.43 -12.49 8.55
C THR A 105 20.60 -13.15 7.81
N GLN A 106 20.79 -14.45 8.02
CA GLN A 106 21.80 -15.25 7.34
C GLN A 106 21.26 -15.93 6.07
N ASP A 107 19.93 -16.02 5.92
CA ASP A 107 19.31 -16.60 4.73
C ASP A 107 19.32 -15.56 3.60
N LYS A 108 20.13 -15.84 2.56
CA LYS A 108 20.25 -14.99 1.37
C LYS A 108 18.93 -14.77 0.64
N LYS A 109 18.05 -15.78 0.60
CA LYS A 109 16.74 -15.64 -0.06
C LYS A 109 15.83 -14.72 0.75
N LEU A 110 15.82 -14.90 2.07
CA LEU A 110 15.06 -14.03 2.97
C LEU A 110 15.61 -12.60 2.96
N LYS A 111 16.94 -12.43 2.95
CA LYS A 111 17.60 -11.12 2.81
C LYS A 111 17.07 -10.38 1.58
N ARG A 112 17.15 -11.01 0.41
CA ARG A 112 16.69 -10.43 -0.85
C ARG A 112 15.20 -10.08 -0.79
N LYS A 113 14.37 -10.98 -0.28
CA LYS A 113 12.94 -10.76 -0.12
C LYS A 113 12.64 -9.52 0.74
N LEU A 114 13.31 -9.40 1.90
CA LEU A 114 13.13 -8.26 2.80
C LEU A 114 13.54 -6.93 2.14
N VAL A 115 14.63 -6.92 1.37
CA VAL A 115 15.08 -5.74 0.63
C VAL A 115 14.06 -5.36 -0.46
N GLU A 116 13.57 -6.34 -1.22
CA GLU A 116 12.58 -6.11 -2.27
C GLU A 116 11.25 -5.59 -1.68
N GLU A 117 10.75 -6.22 -0.63
CA GLU A 117 9.51 -5.78 0.06
C GLU A 117 9.68 -4.41 0.71
N GLY A 118 10.83 -4.16 1.36
CA GLY A 118 11.16 -2.86 1.93
C GLY A 118 11.19 -1.76 0.87
N PHE A 119 11.80 -2.04 -0.29
CA PHE A 119 11.86 -1.09 -1.40
C PHE A 119 10.48 -0.75 -1.97
N GLU A 120 9.58 -1.73 -2.09
CA GLU A 120 8.21 -1.44 -2.51
C GLU A 120 7.47 -0.54 -1.52
N GLN A 121 7.73 -0.67 -0.21
CA GLN A 121 7.15 0.24 0.79
C GLN A 121 7.64 1.69 0.63
N VAL A 122 8.94 1.93 0.43
CA VAL A 122 9.45 3.31 0.21
C VAL A 122 9.03 3.89 -1.13
N LYS A 123 8.87 3.08 -2.18
CA LYS A 123 8.25 3.53 -3.44
C LYS A 123 6.82 4.04 -3.22
N LEU A 124 6.01 3.30 -2.47
CA LEU A 124 4.66 3.73 -2.13
C LEU A 124 4.68 4.99 -1.25
N ALA A 125 5.58 5.06 -0.28
CA ALA A 125 5.74 6.23 0.58
C ALA A 125 6.08 7.49 -0.24
N LEU A 126 6.91 7.36 -1.28
CA LEU A 126 7.34 8.48 -2.12
C LEU A 126 6.18 9.16 -2.86
N ILE A 127 5.13 8.42 -3.23
CA ILE A 127 3.97 8.97 -3.97
C ILE A 127 3.31 10.12 -3.21
N HIS A 128 3.25 10.03 -1.87
CA HIS A 128 2.57 11.02 -1.03
C HIS A 128 3.49 11.68 0.01
N GLY A 129 4.70 11.17 0.19
CA GLY A 129 5.69 11.58 1.18
C GLY A 129 6.97 12.16 0.58
N ASN A 130 6.97 12.61 -0.68
CA ASN A 130 8.12 13.25 -1.33
C ASN A 130 8.63 14.54 -0.65
N HIS A 131 7.85 15.11 0.28
CA HIS A 131 8.26 16.26 1.09
C HIS A 131 8.94 15.84 2.40
N ILE A 132 9.07 14.53 2.66
CA ILE A 132 9.63 13.97 3.88
C ILE A 132 11.03 13.45 3.58
N TYR A 133 12.04 14.10 4.17
CA TYR A 133 13.45 13.73 3.95
C TYR A 133 13.73 12.24 4.24
N SER A 134 13.09 11.66 5.27
CA SER A 134 13.24 10.24 5.62
C SER A 134 12.79 9.30 4.50
N VAL A 135 11.79 9.69 3.70
CA VAL A 135 11.32 8.87 2.57
C VAL A 135 12.41 8.80 1.51
N HIS A 136 12.98 9.95 1.13
CA HIS A 136 14.10 10.03 0.19
C HIS A 136 15.34 9.28 0.69
N LYS A 137 15.69 9.48 1.96
CA LYS A 137 16.80 8.76 2.62
C LYS A 137 16.64 7.23 2.51
N TRP A 138 15.49 6.70 2.93
CA TRP A 138 15.27 5.25 2.92
C TRP A 138 15.06 4.69 1.51
N TYR A 139 14.54 5.50 0.58
CA TYR A 139 14.49 5.16 -0.83
C TYR A 139 15.89 4.91 -1.40
N GLY A 140 16.82 5.86 -1.25
CA GLY A 140 18.20 5.71 -1.74
C GLY A 140 18.92 4.51 -1.12
N ILE A 141 18.81 4.32 0.20
CA ILE A 141 19.43 3.16 0.89
C ILE A 141 18.92 1.83 0.32
N LEU A 142 17.61 1.68 0.16
CA LEU A 142 17.01 0.43 -0.32
C LEU A 142 17.19 0.22 -1.82
N LEU A 143 17.19 1.27 -2.63
CA LEU A 143 17.50 1.18 -4.05
C LEU A 143 18.92 0.67 -4.25
N ASN A 144 19.89 1.20 -3.50
CA ASN A 144 21.25 0.67 -3.51
C ASN A 144 21.29 -0.81 -3.15
N GLU A 145 20.73 -1.19 -1.99
CA GLU A 145 20.80 -2.58 -1.53
C GLU A 145 20.13 -3.53 -2.54
N LYS A 146 19.00 -3.13 -3.13
CA LYS A 146 18.31 -3.88 -4.18
C LYS A 146 19.14 -3.98 -5.45
N SER A 147 19.88 -2.94 -5.83
CA SER A 147 20.68 -2.89 -7.05
C SER A 147 21.78 -3.97 -7.06
N GLN A 148 22.24 -4.43 -5.90
CA GLN A 148 23.22 -5.53 -5.78
C GLN A 148 22.74 -6.85 -6.41
N TYR A 149 21.43 -6.99 -6.67
CA TYR A 149 20.84 -8.15 -7.33
C TYR A 149 20.61 -7.95 -8.84
N THR A 150 21.08 -6.84 -9.40
CA THR A 150 20.89 -6.43 -10.80
C THR A 150 22.22 -6.43 -11.58
N SER A 151 22.14 -6.23 -12.90
CA SER A 151 23.33 -6.12 -13.76
C SER A 151 24.17 -4.88 -13.44
N THR A 152 25.47 -4.90 -13.76
CA THR A 152 26.37 -3.75 -13.54
C THR A 152 25.86 -2.47 -14.19
N ASP A 153 25.32 -2.55 -15.40
CA ASP A 153 24.77 -1.37 -16.10
C ASP A 153 23.55 -0.80 -15.37
N GLU A 154 22.73 -1.66 -14.76
CA GLU A 154 21.58 -1.25 -13.96
C GLU A 154 22.00 -0.67 -12.61
N GLN A 155 23.04 -1.22 -11.98
CA GLN A 155 23.65 -0.65 -10.78
C GLN A 155 24.17 0.78 -11.03
N ILE A 156 24.85 1.01 -12.16
CA ILE A 156 25.33 2.35 -12.53
C ILE A 156 24.17 3.32 -12.71
N ARG A 157 23.08 2.92 -13.39
CA ARG A 157 21.89 3.77 -13.54
C ARG A 157 21.23 4.08 -12.19
N ASN A 158 21.07 3.05 -11.36
CA ASN A 158 20.46 3.19 -10.03
C ASN A 158 21.32 4.09 -9.12
N ALA A 159 22.65 4.11 -9.27
CA ALA A 159 23.53 4.96 -8.47
C ALA A 159 23.22 6.46 -8.65
N TYR A 160 22.91 6.91 -9.87
CA TYR A 160 22.48 8.30 -10.10
C TYR A 160 21.15 8.60 -9.41
N GLU A 161 20.17 7.70 -9.48
CA GLU A 161 18.89 7.87 -8.78
C GLU A 161 19.07 7.87 -7.26
N VAL A 162 19.95 7.02 -6.72
CA VAL A 162 20.32 7.02 -5.29
C VAL A 162 20.89 8.39 -4.87
N LEU A 163 21.79 8.94 -5.68
CA LEU A 163 22.38 10.25 -5.44
C LEU A 163 21.33 11.37 -5.41
N ASP A 164 20.45 11.42 -6.42
CA ASP A 164 19.36 12.40 -6.50
C ASP A 164 18.48 12.36 -5.24
N HIS A 165 18.18 11.16 -4.73
CA HIS A 165 17.41 11.00 -3.51
C HIS A 165 18.16 11.46 -2.25
N PHE A 166 19.47 11.25 -2.15
CA PHE A 166 20.24 11.75 -1.01
C PHE A 166 20.40 13.27 -1.02
N GLU A 167 20.62 13.88 -2.19
CA GLU A 167 20.63 15.33 -2.35
C GLU A 167 19.28 15.94 -1.93
N GLU A 168 18.17 15.34 -2.35
CA GLU A 168 16.83 15.77 -1.97
C GLU A 168 16.57 15.60 -0.46
N ALA A 169 17.06 14.52 0.15
CA ALA A 169 16.98 14.34 1.61
C ALA A 169 17.73 15.45 2.36
N VAL A 170 18.94 15.82 1.90
CA VAL A 170 19.71 16.96 2.46
C VAL A 170 18.97 18.27 2.24
N ARG A 171 18.39 18.50 1.05
CA ARG A 171 17.63 19.71 0.75
C ARG A 171 16.40 19.87 1.65
N LEU A 172 15.69 18.77 1.91
CA LEU A 172 14.49 18.76 2.77
C LEU A 172 14.83 18.87 4.26
N ASN A 173 15.96 18.31 4.70
CA ASN A 173 16.44 18.46 6.08
C ASN A 173 17.96 18.65 6.15
N PRO A 174 18.43 19.91 6.05
CA PRO A 174 19.86 20.23 6.10
C PRO A 174 20.51 20.02 7.48
N GLN A 175 19.76 19.62 8.50
CA GLN A 175 20.27 19.38 9.85
C GLN A 175 20.48 17.88 10.14
N ASP A 176 20.06 16.99 9.23
CA ASP A 176 20.21 15.55 9.43
C ASP A 176 21.62 15.08 9.05
N PRO A 177 22.47 14.70 10.03
CA PRO A 177 23.86 14.32 9.76
C PRO A 177 23.94 13.04 8.91
N THR A 178 22.95 12.15 9.05
CA THR A 178 22.90 10.89 8.31
C THR A 178 22.76 11.12 6.80
N SER A 179 22.00 12.13 6.36
CA SER A 179 21.84 12.43 4.93
C SER A 179 23.14 12.93 4.32
N TYR A 180 23.92 13.75 5.03
CA TYR A 180 25.26 14.14 4.57
C TYR A 180 26.25 12.98 4.57
N TYR A 181 26.21 12.12 5.59
CA TYR A 181 27.04 10.92 5.62
C TYR A 181 26.76 10.02 4.42
N LEU A 182 25.48 9.81 4.09
CA LEU A 182 25.08 9.04 2.90
C LEU A 182 25.57 9.73 1.63
N LEU A 183 25.35 11.03 1.47
CA LEU A 183 25.83 11.76 0.29
C LEU A 183 27.35 11.69 0.10
N GLY A 184 28.13 11.73 1.17
CA GLY A 184 29.60 11.66 1.11
C GLY A 184 30.17 10.24 1.02
N SER A 185 29.35 9.20 1.26
CA SER A 185 29.76 7.80 1.15
C SER A 185 29.55 7.22 -0.25
N TRP A 186 29.02 8.02 -1.18
CA TRP A 186 28.66 7.65 -2.54
C TRP A 186 29.48 8.39 -3.59
#